data_AF-A0A948FUM8-F1
#
_entry.id   AF-A0A948FUM8-F1
#
_cell.length_a   1.000
_cell.length_b   1.000
_cell.length_c   1.000
_cell.angle_alpha   90.00
_cell.angle_beta   90.00
_cell.angle_gamma   90.00
#
_symmetry.space_group_name_H-M   'P 1'
#
loop_
_entity.id
_entity.type
_entity.pdbx_description
1 polymer ?
#
loop_
_entity_poly.entity_id
_entity_poly.type
_entity_poly.pdbx_seq_one_letter_code
_entity_poly.pdbx_strand_id
1 'polypeptide(L)'
;MSHRRPRPFVTVLVGACALALMIPLGGAPTGSAAAAEVAAVTSTGPAAVETASVASVAPTLAKPKKKAEPIRIHAVSNRPDLVSGGDVRVVVRKVKGLKRRQVKVRLNGDDVTEEFQVRPGGLYEAYLTGLDVGRNVIKATGKRKNAGTKVGGRKGGGPGSKLRFAGKLVVTNHPNGGPIFSGPQHGPYVCQESAVDEQCNEPPSYSFLYKSSDPTQAELQPYDPDDPPSDVATTTTDTGETVPFIIRREDGYQARDRYTIMAIWQPGEPWTRYRSQPQFNHKILIPHGGNCGASYQPGNPPLEDYAGTIPAVPGFEQSYVAALGKGFAVVSTALNNTGHNCSIATEAESLLMVKEYFVEQYGTIRYTIGTGCSGGSIAQNTIANSYPGIYQGLLTTCTYPDVISPGAQFADYHLMRKYFEDPSRWAPGVVWLPTQIASVEGHISMINSIAADELLFKSALNPENDCSGSVDTVPGDTTTRYNTETNPGGVRCSVLDIMKNLIGVRPP
;
A
#
# COMPACT_ATOMS: atom_id res chain seq x y z
N MET A 1 -24.13 16.06 -55.57
CA MET A 1 -22.73 15.58 -55.56
C MET A 1 -22.20 15.71 -54.14
N SER A 2 -22.11 14.58 -53.43
CA SER A 2 -21.71 14.49 -52.02
C SER A 2 -20.53 13.52 -51.96
N HIS A 3 -19.36 13.99 -51.55
CA HIS A 3 -18.16 13.16 -51.40
C HIS A 3 -18.06 12.64 -49.97
N ARG A 4 -18.41 11.36 -49.80
CA ARG A 4 -18.15 10.56 -48.59
C ARG A 4 -16.66 10.19 -48.53
N ARG A 5 -16.00 10.44 -47.40
CA ARG A 5 -14.71 9.84 -47.03
C ARG A 5 -14.92 8.38 -46.59
N PRO A 6 -14.01 7.44 -46.90
CA PRO A 6 -14.15 6.04 -46.48
C PRO A 6 -13.73 5.86 -45.01
N ARG A 7 -14.48 5.01 -44.29
CA ARG A 7 -14.14 4.51 -42.95
C ARG A 7 -13.07 3.41 -43.07
N PRO A 8 -12.07 3.32 -42.19
CA PRO A 8 -11.19 2.15 -42.16
C PRO A 8 -11.92 0.98 -41.51
N PHE A 9 -11.80 -0.19 -42.13
CA PHE A 9 -12.20 -1.48 -41.57
C PHE A 9 -11.29 -1.82 -40.39
N VAL A 10 -11.88 -2.00 -39.21
CA VAL A 10 -11.21 -2.64 -38.07
C VAL A 10 -11.37 -4.14 -38.24
N THR A 11 -10.26 -4.82 -38.54
CA THR A 11 -10.19 -6.28 -38.53
C THR A 11 -10.13 -6.73 -37.08
N VAL A 12 -11.23 -7.34 -36.60
CA VAL A 12 -11.27 -8.03 -35.31
C VAL A 12 -10.44 -9.31 -35.44
N LEU A 13 -9.21 -9.29 -34.92
CA LEU A 13 -8.43 -10.50 -34.71
C LEU A 13 -8.92 -11.15 -33.41
N VAL A 14 -9.66 -12.25 -33.53
CA VAL A 14 -9.97 -13.14 -32.41
C VAL A 14 -8.66 -13.81 -31.99
N GLY A 15 -8.06 -13.32 -30.91
CA GLY A 15 -6.90 -13.95 -30.29
C GLY A 15 -7.29 -15.31 -29.70
N ALA A 16 -6.75 -16.38 -30.28
CA ALA A 16 -6.83 -17.71 -29.69
C ALA A 16 -5.95 -17.76 -28.44
N CYS A 17 -6.57 -17.79 -27.25
CA CYS A 17 -5.89 -18.04 -25.98
C CYS A 17 -5.30 -19.45 -25.99
N ALA A 18 -3.97 -19.55 -25.86
CA ALA A 18 -3.32 -20.77 -25.45
C ALA A 18 -3.62 -21.03 -23.97
N LEU A 19 -4.68 -21.81 -23.72
CA LEU A 19 -5.00 -22.36 -22.41
C LEU A 19 -3.93 -23.41 -22.06
N ALA A 20 -2.90 -23.03 -21.31
CA ALA A 20 -2.09 -24.02 -20.62
C ALA A 20 -2.94 -24.60 -19.48
N LEU A 21 -3.52 -25.78 -19.71
CA LEU A 21 -4.21 -26.56 -18.68
C LEU A 21 -3.25 -26.82 -17.50
N MET A 22 -3.40 -26.09 -16.41
CA MET A 22 -2.91 -26.48 -15.10
C MET A 22 -3.93 -27.44 -14.48
N ILE A 23 -3.81 -28.74 -14.76
CA ILE A 23 -4.50 -29.79 -13.99
C ILE A 23 -3.63 -30.11 -12.76
N PRO A 24 -4.15 -30.09 -11.52
CA PRO A 24 -3.41 -30.59 -10.37
C PRO A 24 -3.50 -32.12 -10.39
N LEU A 25 -2.48 -32.79 -10.90
CA LEU A 25 -2.31 -34.23 -10.71
C LEU A 25 -1.35 -34.46 -9.54
N GLY A 26 -1.93 -34.89 -8.42
CA GLY A 26 -1.19 -35.34 -7.26
C GLY A 26 -0.33 -36.57 -7.58
N GLY A 27 0.85 -36.62 -6.97
CA GLY A 27 1.78 -37.73 -7.07
C GLY A 27 3.18 -37.30 -6.65
N ALA A 28 3.42 -37.22 -5.34
CA ALA A 28 4.77 -37.07 -4.81
C ALA A 28 5.54 -38.40 -4.95
N PRO A 29 6.78 -38.41 -5.48
CA PRO A 29 7.75 -39.42 -5.13
C PRO A 29 8.53 -38.95 -3.90
N THR A 30 8.49 -39.77 -2.86
CA THR A 30 9.31 -39.71 -1.67
C THR A 30 10.80 -39.82 -2.02
N GLY A 31 11.58 -38.79 -1.68
CA GLY A 31 13.05 -38.80 -1.75
C GLY A 31 13.62 -38.09 -0.53
N SER A 32 14.47 -38.80 0.22
CA SER A 32 14.98 -38.47 1.55
C SER A 32 15.57 -37.06 1.69
N ALA A 33 15.09 -36.34 2.70
CA ALA A 33 15.75 -35.15 3.23
C ALA A 33 16.96 -35.57 4.08
N ALA A 34 18.16 -35.09 3.71
CA ALA A 34 19.33 -35.12 4.57
C ALA A 34 19.14 -34.02 5.64
N ALA A 35 19.01 -34.44 6.90
CA ALA A 35 18.96 -33.56 8.05
C ALA A 35 20.36 -33.03 8.37
N ALA A 36 20.52 -31.71 8.44
CA ALA A 36 21.69 -31.08 9.04
C ALA A 36 21.38 -30.81 10.53
N GLU A 37 21.92 -31.64 11.41
CA GLU A 37 22.00 -31.38 12.85
C GLU A 37 22.99 -30.23 13.12
N VAL A 38 22.56 -29.22 13.89
CA VAL A 38 23.49 -28.31 14.56
C VAL A 38 23.36 -28.55 16.06
N ALA A 39 24.43 -29.08 16.63
CA ALA A 39 24.55 -29.51 18.01
C ALA A 39 24.46 -28.33 19.00
N ALA A 40 23.68 -28.54 20.06
CA ALA A 40 23.69 -27.72 21.27
C ALA A 40 24.94 -28.05 22.10
N VAL A 41 25.73 -27.04 22.44
CA VAL A 41 26.83 -27.14 23.41
C VAL A 41 26.32 -26.70 24.78
N THR A 42 26.40 -27.59 25.76
CA THR A 42 26.16 -27.32 27.18
C THR A 42 27.42 -27.58 28.03
N SER A 43 27.44 -26.94 29.20
CA SER A 43 28.37 -27.06 30.35
C SER A 43 29.62 -26.16 30.28
N THR A 44 30.09 -25.50 31.34
CA THR A 44 30.20 -25.88 32.76
C THR A 44 30.18 -24.66 33.71
N GLY A 45 30.01 -24.92 35.02
CA GLY A 45 29.78 -23.96 36.10
C GLY A 45 31.00 -23.17 36.63
N PRO A 46 30.86 -22.51 37.81
CA PRO A 46 31.56 -21.26 38.12
C PRO A 46 32.90 -21.46 38.84
N ALA A 47 33.90 -20.64 38.50
CA ALA A 47 35.11 -20.47 39.28
C ALA A 47 34.95 -19.30 40.26
N ALA A 48 35.30 -19.56 41.53
CA ALA A 48 35.34 -18.60 42.62
C ALA A 48 36.43 -17.55 42.39
N VAL A 49 36.14 -16.29 42.71
CA VAL A 49 37.12 -15.21 42.81
C VAL A 49 37.00 -14.58 44.20
N GLU A 50 38.12 -14.54 44.90
CA GLU A 50 38.30 -13.97 46.24
C GLU A 50 37.93 -12.48 46.30
N THR A 51 37.25 -12.12 47.38
CA THR A 51 36.90 -10.74 47.72
C THR A 51 38.06 -10.03 48.40
N ALA A 52 38.62 -9.00 47.77
CA ALA A 52 39.38 -7.95 48.45
C ALA A 52 38.44 -6.79 48.81
N SER A 53 38.23 -6.58 50.12
CA SER A 53 37.44 -5.49 50.67
C SER A 53 38.19 -4.15 50.54
N VAL A 54 37.69 -3.26 49.69
CA VAL A 54 38.05 -1.84 49.71
C VAL A 54 36.85 -1.07 50.24
N ALA A 55 37.03 -0.42 51.39
CA ALA A 55 36.03 0.44 52.00
C ALA A 55 35.74 1.64 51.09
N SER A 56 34.67 1.53 50.30
CA SER A 56 34.10 2.61 49.49
C SER A 56 33.29 3.55 50.39
N VAL A 57 33.79 4.76 50.60
CA VAL A 57 33.00 5.87 51.13
C VAL A 57 31.96 6.23 50.05
N ALA A 58 30.74 5.75 50.22
CA ALA A 58 29.65 6.07 49.31
C ALA A 58 29.38 7.58 49.34
N PRO A 59 29.50 8.32 48.22
CA PRO A 59 28.95 9.66 48.15
C PRO A 59 27.43 9.50 48.28
N THR A 60 26.82 10.25 49.19
CA THR A 60 25.36 10.38 49.28
C THR A 60 24.81 10.88 47.95
N LEU A 61 24.44 9.94 47.06
CA LEU A 61 23.69 10.23 45.85
C LEU A 61 22.37 10.85 46.27
N ALA A 62 22.24 12.15 46.02
CA ALA A 62 20.97 12.85 46.13
C ALA A 62 19.93 12.08 45.31
N LYS A 63 18.86 11.60 45.97
CA LYS A 63 17.73 10.94 45.29
C LYS A 63 17.27 11.82 44.11
N PRO A 64 17.11 11.28 42.88
CA PRO A 64 16.67 12.08 41.75
C PRO A 64 15.32 12.71 42.10
N LYS A 65 15.20 14.03 41.95
CA LYS A 65 13.92 14.73 42.07
C LYS A 65 12.94 14.03 41.12
N LYS A 66 11.84 13.46 41.65
CA LYS A 66 10.76 12.89 40.84
C LYS A 66 10.28 13.95 39.83
N LYS A 67 10.75 13.88 38.59
CA LYS A 67 10.19 14.67 37.48
C LYS A 67 8.75 14.23 37.29
N ALA A 68 7.83 15.19 37.11
CA ALA A 68 6.45 14.87 36.78
C ALA A 68 6.44 14.05 35.47
N GLU A 69 5.59 13.03 35.41
CA GLU A 69 5.44 12.21 34.21
C GLU A 69 5.06 13.10 33.01
N PRO A 70 5.76 13.01 31.86
CA PRO A 70 5.45 13.85 30.72
C PRO A 70 4.09 13.48 30.13
N ILE A 71 3.43 14.45 29.50
CA ILE A 71 2.22 14.15 28.70
C ILE A 71 2.68 13.41 27.45
N ARG A 72 2.17 12.22 27.20
CA ARG A 72 2.46 11.47 25.96
C ARG A 72 1.39 11.77 24.91
N ILE A 73 1.84 12.05 23.70
CA ILE A 73 1.02 12.39 22.54
C ILE A 73 1.41 11.39 21.45
N HIS A 74 0.43 10.78 20.80
CA HIS A 74 0.63 9.79 19.74
C HIS A 74 -0.19 10.19 18.51
N ALA A 75 0.43 10.18 17.34
CA ALA A 75 -0.31 10.04 16.08
C ALA A 75 -0.88 8.61 16.02
N VAL A 76 -2.12 8.47 15.57
CA VAL A 76 -2.82 7.18 15.51
C VAL A 76 -3.34 6.83 14.11
N SER A 77 -3.36 7.79 13.17
CA SER A 77 -3.63 7.51 11.76
C SER A 77 -2.41 6.95 11.05
N ASN A 78 -1.22 7.50 11.32
CA ASN A 78 0.04 7.02 10.76
C ASN A 78 1.24 7.23 11.71
N ARG A 79 2.41 6.72 11.31
CA ARG A 79 3.70 7.08 11.92
C ARG A 79 3.89 8.59 11.74
N PRO A 80 4.26 9.34 12.80
CA PRO A 80 4.22 10.80 12.74
C PRO A 80 5.16 11.43 11.70
N ASP A 81 6.18 10.73 11.23
CA ASP A 81 7.10 11.20 10.17
C ASP A 81 6.65 10.86 8.74
N LEU A 82 5.54 10.12 8.60
CA LEU A 82 4.97 9.66 7.33
C LEU A 82 3.55 10.20 7.09
N VAL A 83 3.14 11.24 7.82
CA VAL A 83 1.79 11.81 7.72
C VAL A 83 1.62 12.52 6.38
N SER A 84 0.44 12.47 5.79
CA SER A 84 0.15 13.13 4.50
C SER A 84 -1.22 13.78 4.45
N GLY A 85 -1.43 14.66 3.46
CA GLY A 85 -2.75 15.24 3.20
C GLY A 85 -3.14 16.41 4.11
N GLY A 86 -2.25 16.85 5.02
CA GLY A 86 -2.48 18.03 5.84
C GLY A 86 -3.32 17.79 7.09
N ASP A 87 -3.56 16.53 7.44
CA ASP A 87 -4.31 16.17 8.64
C ASP A 87 -3.70 14.98 9.38
N VAL A 88 -4.11 14.78 10.65
CA VAL A 88 -3.62 13.68 11.49
C VAL A 88 -4.58 13.41 12.65
N ARG A 89 -4.79 12.13 12.97
CA ARG A 89 -5.46 11.73 14.23
C ARG A 89 -4.47 11.62 15.38
N VAL A 90 -4.80 12.24 16.51
CA VAL A 90 -3.88 12.38 17.64
C VAL A 90 -4.54 12.06 18.97
N VAL A 91 -3.90 11.17 19.74
CA VAL A 91 -4.30 10.80 21.10
C VAL A 91 -3.35 11.39 22.13
N VAL A 92 -3.92 12.01 23.17
CA VAL A 92 -3.19 12.43 24.37
C VAL A 92 -3.47 11.44 25.49
N ARG A 93 -2.42 10.75 25.96
CA ARG A 93 -2.53 9.75 27.04
C ARG A 93 -2.88 10.42 28.36
N LYS A 94 -3.71 9.72 29.15
CA LYS A 94 -4.07 10.15 30.51
C LYS A 94 -2.84 10.17 31.41
N VAL A 95 -2.56 11.30 32.03
CA VAL A 95 -1.53 11.43 33.08
C VAL A 95 -2.17 11.35 34.45
N LYS A 96 -1.62 10.51 35.34
CA LYS A 96 -2.20 10.30 36.68
C LYS A 96 -2.29 11.63 37.45
N GLY A 97 -3.50 11.93 37.91
CA GLY A 97 -3.79 13.14 38.69
C GLY A 97 -4.01 14.42 37.87
N LEU A 98 -3.67 14.44 36.57
CA LEU A 98 -3.96 15.58 35.69
C LEU A 98 -5.35 15.42 35.07
N LYS A 99 -6.26 16.38 35.31
CA LYS A 99 -7.59 16.35 34.68
C LYS A 99 -7.48 16.82 33.22
N ARG A 100 -8.28 16.25 32.33
CA ARG A 100 -8.27 16.59 30.88
C ARG A 100 -8.48 18.09 30.61
N ARG A 101 -9.45 18.71 31.30
CA ARG A 101 -9.68 20.18 31.26
C ARG A 101 -8.49 21.06 31.69
N GLN A 102 -7.44 20.45 32.25
CA GLN A 102 -6.21 21.15 32.64
C GLN A 102 -5.11 20.99 31.60
N VAL A 103 -5.35 20.18 30.56
CA VAL A 103 -4.46 20.00 29.41
C VAL A 103 -4.83 21.06 28.37
N LYS A 104 -3.83 21.76 27.87
CA LYS A 104 -3.92 22.63 26.70
C LYS A 104 -3.04 22.06 25.60
N VAL A 105 -3.56 21.95 24.40
CA VAL A 105 -2.85 21.43 23.23
C VAL A 105 -2.69 22.55 22.20
N ARG A 106 -1.49 22.66 21.62
CA ARG A 106 -1.19 23.59 20.54
C ARG A 106 -0.60 22.89 19.34
N LEU A 107 -1.03 23.26 18.14
CA LEU A 107 -0.44 22.88 16.86
C LEU A 107 0.29 24.11 16.31
N ASN A 108 1.60 24.03 16.09
CA ASN A 108 2.46 25.12 15.59
C ASN A 108 2.39 26.46 16.36
N GLY A 109 1.73 26.49 17.52
CA GLY A 109 1.54 27.70 18.31
C GLY A 109 0.08 28.00 18.58
N ASP A 110 -0.81 27.57 17.70
CA ASP A 110 -2.25 27.80 17.75
C ASP A 110 -2.94 26.85 18.71
N ASP A 111 -3.92 27.35 19.45
CA ASP A 111 -4.63 26.57 20.47
C ASP A 111 -5.69 25.69 19.82
N VAL A 112 -5.48 24.37 19.87
CA VAL A 112 -6.36 23.34 19.32
C VAL A 112 -7.00 22.49 20.42
N THR A 113 -7.04 23.02 21.65
CA THR A 113 -7.52 22.26 22.82
C THR A 113 -8.97 21.79 22.67
N GLU A 114 -9.82 22.59 22.03
CA GLU A 114 -11.26 22.31 21.88
C GLU A 114 -11.55 21.19 20.86
N GLU A 115 -10.59 20.86 19.98
CA GLU A 115 -10.70 19.72 19.04
C GLU A 115 -10.64 18.37 19.77
N PHE A 116 -10.00 18.34 20.94
CA PHE A 116 -9.82 17.12 21.71
C PHE A 116 -11.06 16.81 22.55
N GLN A 117 -11.63 15.63 22.32
CA GLN A 117 -12.76 15.13 23.08
C GLN A 117 -12.51 13.70 23.54
N VAL A 118 -13.32 13.25 24.49
CA VAL A 118 -13.28 11.85 24.94
C VAL A 118 -14.08 11.03 23.95
N ARG A 119 -13.40 10.19 23.17
CA ARG A 119 -14.02 9.32 22.17
C ARG A 119 -14.42 7.97 22.79
N PRO A 120 -15.26 7.16 22.11
CA PRO A 120 -15.54 5.79 22.52
C PRO A 120 -14.24 5.02 22.86
N GLY A 121 -14.25 4.23 23.93
CA GLY A 121 -13.03 3.63 24.51
C GLY A 121 -12.26 4.54 25.48
N GLY A 122 -12.73 5.77 25.71
CA GLY A 122 -12.22 6.67 26.74
C GLY A 122 -10.91 7.37 26.40
N LEU A 123 -10.48 7.32 25.14
CA LEU A 123 -9.29 8.03 24.63
C LEU A 123 -9.60 9.53 24.50
N TYR A 124 -8.61 10.37 24.81
CA TYR A 124 -8.72 11.82 24.60
C TYR A 124 -8.03 12.15 23.29
N GLU A 125 -8.82 12.40 22.26
CA GLU A 125 -8.40 12.36 20.86
C GLU A 125 -8.98 13.52 20.07
N ALA A 126 -8.19 14.01 19.10
CA ALA A 126 -8.60 14.97 18.09
C ALA A 126 -8.21 14.48 16.69
N TYR A 127 -8.94 14.98 15.70
CA TYR A 127 -8.54 14.99 14.31
C TYR A 127 -8.10 16.42 14.02
N LEU A 128 -6.81 16.60 13.75
CA LEU A 128 -6.22 17.92 13.53
C LEU A 128 -6.00 18.10 12.04
N THR A 129 -6.47 19.21 11.48
CA THR A 129 -6.26 19.61 10.08
C THR A 129 -5.38 20.85 10.01
N GLY A 130 -5.00 21.24 8.79
CA GLY A 130 -4.22 22.45 8.55
C GLY A 130 -2.75 22.29 8.94
N LEU A 131 -2.21 21.08 8.85
CA LEU A 131 -0.78 20.86 9.02
C LEU A 131 -0.03 21.47 7.84
N ASP A 132 1.04 22.21 8.15
CA ASP A 132 1.95 22.73 7.13
C ASP A 132 2.66 21.57 6.43
N VAL A 133 3.01 21.68 5.16
CA VAL A 133 3.92 20.72 4.53
C VAL A 133 5.28 20.80 5.24
N GLY A 134 5.82 19.64 5.63
CA GLY A 134 7.00 19.48 6.44
C GLY A 134 6.68 19.44 7.94
N ARG A 135 7.50 20.13 8.73
CA ARG A 135 7.60 19.89 10.18
C ARG A 135 6.54 20.65 10.98
N ASN A 136 5.65 19.90 11.62
CA ASN A 136 4.62 20.36 12.55
C ASN A 136 4.95 19.98 14.00
N VAL A 137 4.54 20.80 14.96
CA VAL A 137 4.76 20.57 16.40
C VAL A 137 3.44 20.61 17.16
N ILE A 138 3.07 19.47 17.73
CA ILE A 138 1.94 19.34 18.64
C ILE A 138 2.47 19.35 20.07
N LYS A 139 2.09 20.34 20.86
CA LYS A 139 2.55 20.53 22.24
C LYS A 139 1.37 20.47 23.20
N ALA A 140 1.39 19.50 24.09
CA ALA A 140 0.44 19.43 25.20
C ALA A 140 1.09 19.96 26.48
N THR A 141 0.38 20.79 27.23
CA THR A 141 0.82 21.32 28.52
C THR A 141 -0.28 21.18 29.56
N GLY A 142 0.09 20.96 30.81
CA GLY A 142 -0.87 20.87 31.90
C GLY A 142 -0.34 21.47 33.19
N LYS A 143 -1.25 22.01 34.01
CA LYS A 143 -0.92 22.57 35.32
C LYS A 143 -1.83 22.00 36.38
N ARG A 144 -1.24 21.53 37.48
CA ARG A 144 -1.98 21.06 38.66
C ARG A 144 -1.38 21.60 39.95
N LYS A 145 -2.21 21.87 40.96
CA LYS A 145 -1.72 22.13 42.32
C LYS A 145 -1.14 20.83 42.90
N ASN A 146 0.03 20.92 43.52
CA ASN A 146 0.65 19.81 44.23
C ASN A 146 -0.19 19.52 45.47
N ALA A 147 -0.71 18.30 45.55
CA ALA A 147 -1.52 17.85 46.68
C ALA A 147 -0.69 17.68 47.96
N GLY A 148 0.65 17.60 47.85
CA GLY A 148 1.62 17.65 48.95
C GLY A 148 1.29 16.77 50.16
N THR A 149 1.91 15.60 50.29
CA THR A 149 1.95 14.91 51.59
C THR A 149 2.90 15.69 52.51
N LYS A 150 2.41 16.20 53.66
CA LYS A 150 3.30 16.71 54.71
C LYS A 150 4.15 15.54 55.22
N VAL A 151 5.41 15.46 54.83
CA VAL A 151 6.37 14.53 55.42
C VAL A 151 7.65 15.29 55.75
N GLY A 152 7.90 15.50 57.05
CA GLY A 152 9.24 15.77 57.58
C GLY A 152 9.96 17.06 57.16
N GLY A 153 9.26 18.21 57.11
CA GLY A 153 9.90 19.53 57.23
C GLY A 153 10.90 19.99 56.15
N ARG A 154 11.20 19.19 55.11
CA ARG A 154 12.14 19.58 54.03
C ARG A 154 11.42 20.12 52.79
N LYS A 155 11.92 21.24 52.27
CA LYS A 155 11.43 21.99 51.08
C LYS A 155 11.54 21.17 49.78
N GLY A 156 10.64 20.22 49.59
CA GLY A 156 10.27 19.68 48.28
C GLY A 156 8.88 20.19 47.90
N GLY A 157 8.81 21.36 47.25
CA GLY A 157 7.59 21.97 46.70
C GLY A 157 6.35 21.87 47.61
N GLY A 158 6.20 22.79 48.57
CA GLY A 158 5.13 22.75 49.57
C GLY A 158 3.71 22.58 48.98
N PRO A 159 2.73 22.17 49.83
CA PRO A 159 1.31 22.14 49.47
C PRO A 159 0.92 23.45 48.76
N GLY A 160 0.36 23.35 47.55
CA GLY A 160 0.01 24.51 46.72
C GLY A 160 0.99 24.89 45.60
N SER A 161 2.20 24.31 45.54
CA SER A 161 3.12 24.48 44.40
C SER A 161 2.52 23.94 43.08
N LYS A 162 2.71 24.61 41.94
CA LYS A 162 2.15 24.17 40.64
C LYS A 162 3.04 23.12 39.98
N LEU A 163 2.60 21.86 39.94
CA LEU A 163 3.15 20.83 39.07
C LEU A 163 2.85 21.19 37.61
N ARG A 164 3.89 21.20 36.78
CA ARG A 164 3.79 21.44 35.33
C ARG A 164 4.06 20.14 34.59
N PHE A 165 3.20 19.86 33.63
CA PHE A 165 3.27 18.71 32.74
C PHE A 165 3.43 19.24 31.32
N ALA A 166 4.27 18.60 30.53
CA ALA A 166 4.46 18.96 29.13
C ALA A 166 4.76 17.70 28.31
N GLY A 167 4.35 17.75 27.04
CA GLY A 167 4.58 16.75 26.02
C GLY A 167 4.74 17.43 24.67
N LYS A 168 5.47 16.78 23.77
CA LYS A 168 5.66 17.23 22.40
C LYS A 168 5.63 16.02 21.47
N LEU A 169 4.90 16.14 20.38
CA LEU A 169 4.98 15.27 19.21
C LEU A 169 5.41 16.15 18.03
N VAL A 170 6.39 15.67 17.26
CA VAL A 170 6.75 16.27 15.97
C VAL A 170 6.10 15.41 14.91
N VAL A 171 5.39 16.05 13.99
CA VAL A 171 4.77 15.39 12.83
C VAL A 171 5.42 15.96 11.58
N THR A 172 5.83 15.12 10.65
CA THR A 172 6.25 15.52 9.30
C THR A 172 5.08 15.22 8.38
N ASN A 173 4.44 16.26 7.87
CA ASN A 173 3.34 16.17 6.93
C ASN A 173 3.87 16.29 5.50
N HIS A 174 3.39 15.45 4.60
CA HIS A 174 3.73 15.43 3.19
C HIS A 174 2.51 15.83 2.34
N PRO A 175 2.69 16.31 1.10
CA PRO A 175 1.57 16.63 0.21
C PRO A 175 0.67 15.41 -0.03
N ASN A 176 -0.62 15.62 -0.34
CA ASN A 176 -1.53 14.54 -0.71
C ASN A 176 -1.08 13.78 -1.97
N GLY A 177 -0.41 14.44 -2.91
CA GLY A 177 0.22 13.79 -4.06
C GLY A 177 1.52 13.04 -3.75
N GLY A 178 2.03 13.10 -2.52
CA GLY A 178 3.37 12.64 -2.18
C GLY A 178 4.48 13.55 -2.74
N PRO A 179 5.73 13.06 -2.83
CA PRO A 179 6.20 11.80 -2.27
C PRO A 179 6.43 11.89 -0.74
N ILE A 180 6.44 10.74 -0.07
CA ILE A 180 6.82 10.58 1.35
C ILE A 180 8.23 9.96 1.46
N PHE A 181 8.43 8.83 0.77
CA PHE A 181 9.66 8.04 0.75
C PHE A 181 9.97 7.41 -0.62
N SER A 182 9.06 7.46 -1.60
CA SER A 182 9.26 6.94 -2.97
C SER A 182 10.33 7.69 -3.77
N GLY A 183 10.77 8.84 -3.26
CA GLY A 183 11.75 9.72 -3.88
C GLY A 183 11.10 10.71 -4.87
N PRO A 184 11.90 11.48 -5.62
CA PRO A 184 11.38 12.43 -6.58
C PRO A 184 10.44 11.77 -7.59
N GLN A 185 9.25 12.35 -7.80
CA GLN A 185 8.31 11.87 -8.80
C GLN A 185 8.91 11.98 -10.21
N HIS A 186 8.56 11.04 -11.10
CA HIS A 186 9.18 10.89 -12.42
C HIS A 186 8.27 11.32 -13.57
N GLY A 187 8.91 11.79 -14.65
CA GLY A 187 8.28 12.13 -15.93
C GLY A 187 7.37 13.37 -15.89
N PRO A 188 7.02 13.92 -17.07
CA PRO A 188 5.80 14.71 -17.17
C PRO A 188 4.64 13.77 -16.85
N TYR A 189 3.75 14.18 -15.96
CA TYR A 189 2.58 13.37 -15.59
C TYR A 189 1.33 14.11 -16.01
N VAL A 190 0.46 13.43 -16.73
CA VAL A 190 -0.78 13.99 -17.25
C VAL A 190 -1.88 13.70 -16.24
N CYS A 191 -2.27 14.72 -15.47
CA CYS A 191 -3.41 14.60 -14.56
C CYS A 191 -4.73 14.52 -15.33
N GLN A 192 -5.75 13.98 -14.68
CA GLN A 192 -7.13 14.06 -15.13
C GLN A 192 -7.60 15.52 -15.27
N GLU A 193 -8.56 15.77 -16.17
CA GLU A 193 -9.07 17.13 -16.43
C GLU A 193 -9.67 17.82 -15.18
N SER A 194 -10.23 17.03 -14.26
CA SER A 194 -10.84 17.49 -13.01
C SER A 194 -9.84 17.79 -11.89
N ALA A 195 -8.53 17.61 -12.13
CA ALA A 195 -7.51 17.88 -11.13
C ALA A 195 -7.51 19.35 -10.69
N VAL A 196 -7.37 19.59 -9.39
CA VAL A 196 -7.33 20.96 -8.82
C VAL A 196 -5.91 21.52 -8.75
N ASP A 197 -4.89 20.69 -8.98
CA ASP A 197 -3.48 21.07 -8.97
C ASP A 197 -2.59 20.10 -9.78
N GLU A 198 -1.30 20.41 -9.86
CA GLU A 198 -0.27 19.62 -10.58
C GLU A 198 0.06 18.28 -9.89
N GLN A 199 -0.46 18.05 -8.68
CA GLN A 199 -0.34 16.80 -7.93
C GLN A 199 -1.54 15.87 -8.19
N CYS A 200 -2.34 16.18 -9.20
CA CYS A 200 -3.53 15.42 -9.63
C CYS A 200 -4.57 15.25 -8.51
N ASN A 201 -4.58 16.16 -7.53
CA ASN A 201 -5.52 16.08 -6.42
C ASN A 201 -6.94 16.38 -6.93
N GLU A 202 -7.92 15.70 -6.34
CA GLU A 202 -9.33 15.92 -6.59
C GLU A 202 -10.13 15.50 -5.35
N PRO A 203 -11.19 16.24 -4.96
CA PRO A 203 -12.06 15.83 -3.86
C PRO A 203 -12.68 14.45 -4.10
N PRO A 204 -12.87 13.63 -3.04
CA PRO A 204 -13.48 12.33 -3.20
C PRO A 204 -14.94 12.42 -3.64
N SER A 205 -15.33 11.51 -4.52
CA SER A 205 -16.70 11.30 -4.97
C SER A 205 -17.27 10.03 -4.34
N TYR A 206 -18.60 9.98 -4.18
CA TYR A 206 -19.29 8.86 -3.57
C TYR A 206 -20.36 8.31 -4.51
N SER A 207 -20.41 6.99 -4.59
CA SER A 207 -21.49 6.24 -5.25
C SER A 207 -21.95 5.10 -4.35
N PHE A 208 -23.13 4.57 -4.62
CA PHE A 208 -23.67 3.43 -3.89
C PHE A 208 -23.91 2.28 -4.85
N LEU A 209 -23.61 1.08 -4.37
CA LEU A 209 -23.79 -0.17 -5.08
C LEU A 209 -24.57 -1.14 -4.19
N TYR A 210 -25.14 -2.19 -4.75
CA TYR A 210 -25.74 -3.28 -4.00
C TYR A 210 -25.49 -4.62 -4.66
N LYS A 211 -25.62 -5.69 -3.88
CA LYS A 211 -25.69 -7.05 -4.43
C LYS A 211 -27.15 -7.44 -4.64
N SER A 212 -27.51 -7.80 -5.86
CA SER A 212 -28.85 -8.31 -6.17
C SER A 212 -29.07 -9.70 -5.59
N SER A 213 -30.32 -10.00 -5.23
CA SER A 213 -30.80 -11.33 -4.86
C SER A 213 -31.11 -12.21 -6.09
N ASP A 214 -31.10 -11.63 -7.29
CA ASP A 214 -31.18 -12.35 -8.55
C ASP A 214 -29.81 -12.99 -8.87
N PRO A 215 -29.71 -14.33 -8.92
CA PRO A 215 -28.44 -15.02 -9.20
C PRO A 215 -27.91 -14.81 -10.62
N THR A 216 -28.72 -14.23 -11.53
CA THR A 216 -28.26 -13.88 -12.89
C THR A 216 -27.43 -12.58 -12.91
N GLN A 217 -27.51 -11.77 -11.85
CA GLN A 217 -26.75 -10.53 -11.66
C GLN A 217 -25.51 -10.81 -10.80
N ALA A 218 -24.44 -11.29 -11.41
CA ALA A 218 -23.22 -11.67 -10.70
C ALA A 218 -22.42 -10.46 -10.16
N GLU A 219 -22.52 -9.31 -10.82
CA GLU A 219 -21.79 -8.08 -10.47
C GLU A 219 -22.60 -7.19 -9.51
N LEU A 220 -21.89 -6.33 -8.78
CA LEU A 220 -22.53 -5.29 -7.98
C LEU A 220 -23.26 -4.30 -8.89
N GLN A 221 -24.51 -4.00 -8.54
CA GLN A 221 -25.39 -3.13 -9.31
C GLN A 221 -25.43 -1.71 -8.69
N PRO A 222 -25.71 -0.65 -9.46
CA PRO A 222 -25.89 0.70 -8.93
C PRO A 222 -27.06 0.76 -7.93
N TYR A 223 -26.88 1.45 -6.81
CA TYR A 223 -27.92 1.68 -5.80
C TYR A 223 -28.25 3.17 -5.72
N ASP A 224 -29.52 3.53 -5.87
CA ASP A 224 -30.00 4.89 -5.58
C ASP A 224 -30.66 4.91 -4.19
N PRO A 225 -30.13 5.66 -3.21
CA PRO A 225 -30.76 5.79 -1.90
C PRO A 225 -32.15 6.42 -1.92
N ASP A 226 -32.47 7.23 -2.93
CA ASP A 226 -33.77 7.90 -3.06
C ASP A 226 -34.80 7.05 -3.83
N ASP A 227 -34.34 6.05 -4.59
CA ASP A 227 -35.16 5.05 -5.28
C ASP A 227 -34.57 3.63 -5.11
N PRO A 228 -34.69 3.03 -3.92
CA PRO A 228 -34.01 1.78 -3.60
C PRO A 228 -34.56 0.59 -4.40
N PRO A 229 -33.69 -0.24 -5.00
CA PRO A 229 -34.09 -1.46 -5.69
C PRO A 229 -34.83 -2.44 -4.77
N SER A 230 -35.79 -3.19 -5.32
CA SER A 230 -36.62 -4.13 -4.55
C SER A 230 -35.94 -5.49 -4.30
N ASP A 231 -34.85 -5.77 -4.99
CA ASP A 231 -34.15 -7.06 -5.03
C ASP A 231 -32.80 -7.03 -4.29
N VAL A 232 -32.58 -6.07 -3.38
CA VAL A 232 -31.35 -6.00 -2.57
C VAL A 232 -31.19 -7.27 -1.72
N ALA A 233 -30.09 -7.99 -1.93
CA ALA A 233 -29.73 -9.16 -1.13
C ALA A 233 -29.35 -8.77 0.31
N THR A 234 -29.42 -9.73 1.22
CA THR A 234 -28.88 -9.60 2.59
C THR A 234 -27.52 -10.29 2.70
N THR A 235 -26.70 -9.85 3.65
CA THR A 235 -25.45 -10.51 4.02
C THR A 235 -25.29 -10.57 5.53
N THR A 236 -24.53 -11.56 6.00
CA THR A 236 -24.14 -11.70 7.40
C THR A 236 -22.63 -11.61 7.51
N THR A 237 -22.17 -10.60 8.23
CA THR A 237 -20.75 -10.35 8.50
C THR A 237 -20.14 -11.47 9.35
N ASP A 238 -18.81 -11.55 9.39
CA ASP A 238 -18.12 -12.55 10.22
C ASP A 238 -18.23 -12.29 11.73
N THR A 239 -18.74 -11.12 12.13
CA THR A 239 -19.12 -10.78 13.51
C THR A 239 -20.60 -11.05 13.82
N GLY A 240 -21.38 -11.52 12.84
CA GLY A 240 -22.78 -11.91 13.02
C GLY A 240 -23.83 -10.82 12.75
N GLU A 241 -23.41 -9.62 12.33
CA GLU A 241 -24.34 -8.55 11.92
C GLU A 241 -24.97 -8.92 10.57
N THR A 242 -26.31 -8.95 10.51
CA THR A 242 -27.09 -9.20 9.29
C THR A 242 -27.71 -7.91 8.79
N VAL A 243 -27.39 -7.53 7.57
CA VAL A 243 -27.78 -6.24 6.98
C VAL A 243 -28.07 -6.38 5.46
N PRO A 244 -28.85 -5.47 4.86
CA PRO A 244 -28.86 -5.26 3.42
C PRO A 244 -27.45 -5.11 2.85
N PHE A 245 -27.16 -5.80 1.75
CA PHE A 245 -25.86 -5.76 1.08
C PHE A 245 -25.76 -4.54 0.16
N ILE A 246 -25.77 -3.37 0.80
CA ILE A 246 -25.56 -2.06 0.18
C ILE A 246 -24.13 -1.61 0.50
N ILE A 247 -23.45 -1.07 -0.49
CA ILE A 247 -22.04 -0.68 -0.43
C ILE A 247 -21.96 0.80 -0.74
N ARG A 248 -21.23 1.55 0.09
CA ARG A 248 -20.73 2.86 -0.31
C ARG A 248 -19.37 2.70 -0.94
N ARG A 249 -19.21 3.22 -2.15
CA ARG A 249 -17.94 3.36 -2.86
C ARG A 249 -17.52 4.81 -2.80
N GLU A 250 -16.29 5.04 -2.38
CA GLU A 250 -15.61 6.32 -2.47
C GLU A 250 -14.47 6.19 -3.48
N ASP A 251 -14.38 7.14 -4.41
CA ASP A 251 -13.25 7.27 -5.32
C ASP A 251 -12.59 8.63 -5.11
N GLY A 252 -11.28 8.65 -4.92
CA GLY A 252 -10.51 9.88 -4.73
C GLY A 252 -9.10 9.75 -5.31
N TYR A 253 -8.26 10.76 -5.03
CA TYR A 253 -6.90 10.82 -5.55
C TYR A 253 -5.88 11.04 -4.43
N GLN A 254 -4.81 10.25 -4.45
CA GLN A 254 -3.69 10.33 -3.53
C GLN A 254 -2.44 9.73 -4.18
N ALA A 255 -1.24 10.21 -3.84
CA ALA A 255 0.00 9.81 -4.53
C ALA A 255 -0.03 10.04 -6.07
N ARG A 256 -0.73 11.10 -6.52
CA ARG A 256 -1.01 11.45 -7.93
C ARG A 256 -1.82 10.43 -8.71
N ASP A 257 -2.52 9.54 -8.01
CA ASP A 257 -3.28 8.48 -8.65
C ASP A 257 -4.60 8.18 -7.92
N ARG A 258 -5.46 7.41 -8.56
CA ARG A 258 -6.78 7.08 -8.03
C ARG A 258 -6.70 6.06 -6.91
N TYR A 259 -7.55 6.22 -5.91
CA TYR A 259 -7.88 5.20 -4.94
C TYR A 259 -9.39 4.94 -4.92
N THR A 260 -9.75 3.76 -4.45
CA THR A 260 -11.14 3.36 -4.20
C THR A 260 -11.24 2.75 -2.80
N ILE A 261 -12.26 3.16 -2.04
CA ILE A 261 -12.65 2.57 -0.77
C ILE A 261 -14.08 2.07 -0.89
N MET A 262 -14.35 0.83 -0.53
CA MET A 262 -15.69 0.25 -0.47
C MET A 262 -15.95 -0.32 0.92
N ALA A 263 -17.15 -0.11 1.45
CA ALA A 263 -17.60 -0.75 2.68
C ALA A 263 -19.12 -0.95 2.65
N ILE A 264 -19.62 -1.97 3.35
CA ILE A 264 -21.06 -2.09 3.57
C ILE A 264 -21.55 -0.84 4.29
N TRP A 265 -22.60 -0.23 3.76
CA TRP A 265 -23.18 1.00 4.26
C TRP A 265 -24.69 0.82 4.46
N GLN A 266 -25.18 1.21 5.63
CA GLN A 266 -26.60 1.23 5.94
C GLN A 266 -27.13 2.66 5.78
N PRO A 267 -28.08 2.90 4.85
CA PRO A 267 -28.71 4.20 4.69
C PRO A 267 -29.33 4.73 5.98
N GLY A 268 -29.20 6.03 6.22
CA GLY A 268 -29.75 6.69 7.42
C GLY A 268 -28.92 6.50 8.70
N GLU A 269 -27.97 5.56 8.74
CA GLU A 269 -27.10 5.36 9.89
C GLU A 269 -25.83 6.21 9.81
N PRO A 270 -25.43 6.93 10.88
CA PRO A 270 -24.24 7.75 10.84
C PRO A 270 -22.97 6.89 10.79
N TRP A 271 -22.05 7.25 9.89
CA TRP A 271 -20.67 6.78 9.93
C TRP A 271 -19.75 7.96 10.22
N THR A 272 -18.96 7.89 11.28
CA THR A 272 -17.94 8.90 11.59
C THR A 272 -16.59 8.24 11.81
N ARG A 273 -15.50 8.99 11.63
CA ARG A 273 -14.13 8.53 11.91
C ARG A 273 -13.89 7.96 13.32
N TYR A 274 -14.75 8.29 14.28
CA TYR A 274 -14.67 7.82 15.67
C TYR A 274 -15.65 6.68 15.98
N ARG A 275 -16.61 6.43 15.09
CA ARG A 275 -17.66 5.43 15.24
C ARG A 275 -18.12 4.99 13.85
N SER A 276 -17.51 3.92 13.37
CA SER A 276 -17.96 3.17 12.20
C SER A 276 -19.30 2.49 12.47
N GLN A 277 -20.03 2.14 11.41
CA GLN A 277 -21.25 1.34 11.56
C GLN A 277 -20.91 -0.09 12.02
N PRO A 278 -21.80 -0.79 12.76
CA PRO A 278 -21.48 -2.05 13.45
C PRO A 278 -21.02 -3.19 12.55
N GLN A 279 -21.48 -3.23 11.30
CA GLN A 279 -21.14 -4.28 10.34
C GLN A 279 -19.69 -4.19 9.84
N PHE A 280 -18.98 -3.07 10.08
CA PHE A 280 -17.56 -2.99 9.76
C PHE A 280 -16.72 -3.67 10.84
N ASN A 281 -16.09 -4.79 10.48
CA ASN A 281 -15.30 -5.61 11.40
C ASN A 281 -13.85 -5.13 11.59
N HIS A 282 -13.53 -3.92 11.10
CA HIS A 282 -12.20 -3.31 11.13
C HIS A 282 -11.14 -4.05 10.30
N LYS A 283 -11.51 -4.89 9.33
CA LYS A 283 -10.57 -5.56 8.43
C LYS A 283 -10.64 -4.96 7.04
N ILE A 284 -9.49 -4.94 6.36
CA ILE A 284 -9.39 -4.45 4.99
C ILE A 284 -8.83 -5.54 4.08
N LEU A 285 -9.49 -5.74 2.93
CA LEU A 285 -8.91 -6.45 1.80
C LEU A 285 -8.32 -5.45 0.80
N ILE A 286 -7.14 -5.75 0.28
CA ILE A 286 -6.40 -4.93 -0.67
C ILE A 286 -6.15 -5.75 -1.96
N PRO A 287 -6.98 -5.58 -2.99
CA PRO A 287 -6.74 -6.18 -4.31
C PRO A 287 -5.53 -5.52 -5.00
N HIS A 288 -4.78 -6.32 -5.76
CA HIS A 288 -3.64 -5.90 -6.56
C HIS A 288 -3.82 -6.32 -8.02
N GLY A 289 -3.28 -5.53 -8.94
CA GLY A 289 -3.25 -5.83 -10.37
C GLY A 289 -1.99 -6.59 -10.77
N GLY A 290 -2.06 -7.29 -11.90
CA GLY A 290 -0.95 -8.06 -12.47
C GLY A 290 -0.03 -7.25 -13.38
N ASN A 291 0.84 -7.99 -14.07
CA ASN A 291 1.86 -7.44 -15.00
C ASN A 291 2.90 -6.53 -14.31
N CYS A 292 3.80 -5.91 -15.07
CA CYS A 292 4.80 -4.98 -14.58
C CYS A 292 5.10 -3.93 -15.67
N GLY A 293 4.75 -2.68 -15.39
CA GLY A 293 4.84 -1.59 -16.36
C GLY A 293 4.98 -0.22 -15.73
N ALA A 294 4.83 0.80 -16.56
CA ALA A 294 4.93 2.20 -16.21
C ALA A 294 3.73 2.96 -16.76
N SER A 295 3.36 4.04 -16.07
CA SER A 295 2.35 5.00 -16.50
C SER A 295 2.71 6.38 -15.95
N TYR A 296 2.41 7.42 -16.73
CA TYR A 296 2.58 8.82 -16.38
C TYR A 296 1.23 9.56 -16.41
N GLN A 297 0.16 8.88 -16.03
CA GLN A 297 -1.18 9.45 -15.83
C GLN A 297 -1.94 8.60 -14.83
N PRO A 298 -3.01 9.11 -14.19
CA PRO A 298 -3.82 8.31 -13.28
C PRO A 298 -4.43 7.07 -13.95
N GLY A 299 -4.45 5.97 -13.22
CA GLY A 299 -5.01 4.68 -13.64
C GLY A 299 -6.33 4.35 -12.92
N ASN A 300 -6.77 3.10 -13.03
CA ASN A 300 -7.92 2.59 -12.29
C ASN A 300 -7.46 1.62 -11.18
N PRO A 301 -7.97 1.75 -9.94
CA PRO A 301 -7.71 0.78 -8.90
C PRO A 301 -8.19 -0.63 -9.29
N PRO A 302 -7.35 -1.68 -9.20
CA PRO A 302 -7.76 -3.04 -9.47
C PRO A 302 -8.71 -3.55 -8.37
N LEU A 303 -9.74 -4.31 -8.74
CA LEU A 303 -10.66 -4.95 -7.78
C LEU A 303 -10.75 -6.47 -7.97
N GLU A 304 -10.65 -6.95 -9.21
CA GLU A 304 -10.75 -8.37 -9.54
C GLU A 304 -9.52 -9.16 -9.10
N ASP A 305 -9.70 -10.44 -8.75
CA ASP A 305 -8.65 -11.30 -8.18
C ASP A 305 -7.47 -11.54 -9.12
N TYR A 306 -7.74 -11.48 -10.42
CA TYR A 306 -6.76 -11.67 -11.49
C TYR A 306 -6.63 -10.41 -12.37
N ALA A 307 -7.00 -9.24 -11.84
CA ALA A 307 -7.00 -7.98 -12.59
C ALA A 307 -5.71 -7.80 -13.39
N GLY A 308 -5.82 -7.63 -14.71
CA GLY A 308 -4.66 -7.48 -15.60
C GLY A 308 -3.81 -8.74 -15.83
N THR A 309 -4.24 -9.91 -15.37
CA THR A 309 -3.57 -11.21 -15.62
C THR A 309 -4.45 -12.19 -16.40
N ILE A 310 -5.64 -12.48 -15.90
CA ILE A 310 -6.62 -13.38 -16.56
C ILE A 310 -7.99 -12.71 -16.43
N PRO A 311 -8.85 -12.73 -17.46
CA PRO A 311 -10.21 -12.22 -17.35
C PRO A 311 -10.96 -12.87 -16.19
N ALA A 312 -11.79 -12.09 -15.51
CA ALA A 312 -12.72 -12.63 -14.51
C ALA A 312 -13.55 -13.77 -15.12
N VAL A 313 -13.73 -14.85 -14.35
CA VAL A 313 -14.58 -15.98 -14.77
C VAL A 313 -16.03 -15.61 -14.45
N PRO A 314 -16.93 -15.51 -15.44
CA PRO A 314 -18.33 -15.19 -15.19
C PRO A 314 -18.97 -16.19 -14.22
N GLY A 315 -19.77 -15.69 -13.30
CA GLY A 315 -20.49 -16.51 -12.31
C GLY A 315 -19.66 -16.93 -11.08
N PHE A 316 -18.38 -16.55 -11.00
CA PHE A 316 -17.59 -16.69 -9.77
C PHE A 316 -17.54 -15.37 -9.02
N GLU A 317 -17.92 -15.41 -7.74
CA GLU A 317 -17.84 -14.25 -6.86
C GLU A 317 -16.37 -13.87 -6.63
N GLN A 318 -16.02 -12.62 -6.96
CA GLN A 318 -14.70 -12.06 -6.73
C GLN A 318 -14.44 -11.86 -5.23
N SER A 319 -13.20 -12.04 -4.78
CA SER A 319 -12.88 -11.99 -3.35
C SER A 319 -13.23 -10.65 -2.69
N TYR A 320 -13.20 -9.54 -3.42
CA TYR A 320 -13.58 -8.23 -2.88
C TYR A 320 -15.07 -8.16 -2.49
N VAL A 321 -15.96 -8.78 -3.28
CA VAL A 321 -17.39 -8.87 -2.96
C VAL A 321 -17.60 -9.80 -1.77
N ALA A 322 -16.94 -10.96 -1.76
CA ALA A 322 -17.01 -11.89 -0.64
C ALA A 322 -16.51 -11.24 0.67
N ALA A 323 -15.42 -10.48 0.63
CA ALA A 323 -14.87 -9.76 1.78
C ALA A 323 -15.81 -8.67 2.29
N LEU A 324 -16.40 -7.88 1.39
CA LEU A 324 -17.45 -6.91 1.75
C LEU A 324 -18.57 -7.61 2.51
N GLY A 325 -19.09 -8.72 1.97
CA GLY A 325 -20.15 -9.52 2.60
C GLY A 325 -19.80 -10.01 4.02
N LYS A 326 -18.51 -10.24 4.29
CA LYS A 326 -17.99 -10.61 5.63
C LYS A 326 -17.73 -9.42 6.56
N GLY A 327 -18.03 -8.19 6.14
CA GLY A 327 -17.87 -6.97 6.94
C GLY A 327 -16.50 -6.30 6.81
N PHE A 328 -15.67 -6.75 5.86
CA PHE A 328 -14.42 -6.06 5.54
C PHE A 328 -14.73 -4.79 4.76
N ALA A 329 -13.83 -3.81 4.84
CA ALA A 329 -13.73 -2.81 3.78
C ALA A 329 -12.78 -3.32 2.69
N VAL A 330 -12.95 -2.81 1.47
CA VAL A 330 -12.02 -3.02 0.36
C VAL A 330 -11.35 -1.69 0.09
N VAL A 331 -10.03 -1.72 -0.04
CA VAL A 331 -9.21 -0.55 -0.33
C VAL A 331 -8.26 -0.89 -1.46
N SER A 332 -8.28 -0.11 -2.53
CA SER A 332 -7.41 -0.32 -3.68
C SER A 332 -6.87 1.01 -4.18
N THR A 333 -5.64 1.01 -4.69
CA THR A 333 -5.04 2.17 -5.38
C THR A 333 -4.68 1.74 -6.79
N ALA A 334 -4.78 2.63 -7.77
CA ALA A 334 -4.34 2.36 -9.13
C ALA A 334 -2.86 2.00 -9.20
N LEU A 335 -2.06 2.54 -8.28
CA LEU A 335 -0.65 2.20 -8.12
C LEU A 335 -0.44 0.75 -7.64
N ASN A 336 -1.41 0.10 -6.98
CA ASN A 336 -1.30 -1.34 -6.64
C ASN A 336 -1.49 -2.27 -7.84
N ASN A 337 -1.68 -1.71 -9.03
CA ASN A 337 -1.59 -2.45 -10.27
C ASN A 337 -0.16 -2.34 -10.79
N THR A 338 0.62 -3.39 -10.59
CA THR A 338 2.04 -3.41 -10.98
C THR A 338 2.23 -3.20 -12.49
N GLY A 339 1.25 -3.58 -13.32
CA GLY A 339 1.20 -3.26 -14.75
C GLY A 339 1.03 -1.78 -15.07
N HIS A 340 0.43 -1.02 -14.15
CA HIS A 340 0.32 0.43 -14.22
C HIS A 340 1.57 1.12 -13.64
N ASN A 341 2.09 0.63 -12.51
CA ASN A 341 3.35 1.12 -11.96
C ASN A 341 4.07 0.04 -11.15
N CYS A 342 5.21 -0.43 -11.66
CA CYS A 342 5.98 -1.51 -11.05
C CYS A 342 7.05 -1.03 -10.03
N SER A 343 6.99 0.23 -9.58
CA SER A 343 7.89 0.75 -8.56
C SER A 343 7.37 0.41 -7.15
N ILE A 344 7.96 -0.60 -6.52
CA ILE A 344 7.58 -1.10 -5.19
C ILE A 344 7.50 0.02 -4.14
N ALA A 345 8.37 1.04 -4.20
CA ALA A 345 8.32 2.16 -3.26
C ALA A 345 7.11 3.07 -3.48
N THR A 346 6.73 3.29 -4.75
CA THR A 346 5.53 4.05 -5.12
C THR A 346 4.26 3.28 -4.75
N GLU A 347 4.23 1.98 -5.02
CA GLU A 347 3.12 1.08 -4.61
C GLU A 347 2.96 1.05 -3.08
N ALA A 348 4.06 0.93 -2.33
CA ALA A 348 4.03 0.93 -0.87
C ALA A 348 3.58 2.28 -0.29
N GLU A 349 4.01 3.38 -0.90
CA GLU A 349 3.65 4.73 -0.48
C GLU A 349 2.16 5.00 -0.66
N SER A 350 1.60 4.67 -1.82
CA SER A 350 0.16 4.86 -2.07
C SER A 350 -0.71 4.10 -1.07
N LEU A 351 -0.30 2.86 -0.73
CA LEU A 351 -0.96 2.05 0.28
C LEU A 351 -0.89 2.64 1.67
N LEU A 352 0.28 3.14 2.06
CA LEU A 352 0.48 3.78 3.35
C LEU A 352 -0.40 5.02 3.48
N MET A 353 -0.44 5.87 2.45
CA MET A 353 -1.22 7.10 2.43
C MET A 353 -2.72 6.81 2.52
N VAL A 354 -3.22 5.87 1.71
CA VAL A 354 -4.66 5.55 1.71
C VAL A 354 -5.09 4.86 3.01
N LYS A 355 -4.20 4.09 3.65
CA LYS A 355 -4.47 3.52 4.97
C LYS A 355 -4.55 4.61 6.05
N GLU A 356 -3.70 5.62 6.00
CA GLU A 356 -3.79 6.79 6.87
C GLU A 356 -5.13 7.49 6.70
N TYR A 357 -5.47 7.82 5.45
CA TYR A 357 -6.74 8.44 5.09
C TYR A 357 -7.95 7.61 5.55
N PHE A 358 -7.90 6.27 5.40
CA PHE A 358 -8.94 5.38 5.89
C PHE A 358 -9.11 5.50 7.41
N VAL A 359 -8.03 5.56 8.19
CA VAL A 359 -8.12 5.74 9.65
C VAL A 359 -8.68 7.11 10.02
N GLU A 360 -8.41 8.13 9.22
CA GLU A 360 -8.88 9.50 9.40
C GLU A 360 -10.36 9.69 9.04
N GLN A 361 -10.89 8.95 8.08
CA GLN A 361 -12.27 9.12 7.61
C GLN A 361 -13.22 7.99 8.04
N TYR A 362 -12.77 6.73 7.98
CA TYR A 362 -13.59 5.55 8.22
C TYR A 362 -13.43 4.99 9.63
N GLY A 363 -12.21 4.99 10.17
CA GLY A 363 -11.94 4.50 11.52
C GLY A 363 -10.80 3.48 11.57
N THR A 364 -10.53 2.95 12.77
CA THR A 364 -9.34 2.14 13.03
C THR A 364 -9.33 0.84 12.24
N ILE A 365 -8.12 0.40 11.87
CA ILE A 365 -7.88 -0.86 11.16
C ILE A 365 -7.33 -1.89 12.16
N ARG A 366 -7.88 -3.10 12.14
CA ARG A 366 -7.42 -4.26 12.90
C ARG A 366 -6.42 -5.09 12.11
N TYR A 367 -6.75 -5.43 10.86
CA TYR A 367 -5.87 -6.18 9.95
C TYR A 367 -6.09 -5.73 8.50
N THR A 368 -5.04 -5.88 7.70
CA THR A 368 -5.04 -5.70 6.25
C THR A 368 -4.59 -7.00 5.58
N ILE A 369 -5.28 -7.41 4.51
CA ILE A 369 -4.96 -8.61 3.75
C ILE A 369 -4.80 -8.23 2.28
N GLY A 370 -3.64 -8.51 1.70
CA GLY A 370 -3.44 -8.38 0.25
C GLY A 370 -4.02 -9.58 -0.51
N THR A 371 -4.47 -9.36 -1.74
CA THR A 371 -4.80 -10.43 -2.69
C THR A 371 -4.33 -10.05 -4.10
N GLY A 372 -3.85 -11.02 -4.88
CA GLY A 372 -3.43 -10.79 -6.26
C GLY A 372 -2.56 -11.89 -6.88
N CYS A 373 -2.61 -11.98 -8.21
CA CYS A 373 -1.87 -12.91 -9.07
C CYS A 373 -0.71 -12.19 -9.79
N SER A 374 0.38 -12.89 -10.09
CA SER A 374 1.48 -12.39 -10.96
C SER A 374 2.10 -11.10 -10.42
N GLY A 375 2.01 -9.95 -11.10
CA GLY A 375 2.41 -8.64 -10.59
C GLY A 375 1.86 -8.32 -9.20
N GLY A 376 0.60 -8.69 -8.94
CA GLY A 376 -0.01 -8.48 -7.63
C GLY A 376 0.63 -9.32 -6.52
N SER A 377 1.23 -10.47 -6.87
CA SER A 377 2.03 -11.26 -5.93
C SER A 377 3.41 -10.64 -5.68
N ILE A 378 4.01 -10.02 -6.71
CA ILE A 378 5.27 -9.29 -6.61
C ILE A 378 5.13 -8.12 -5.66
N ALA A 379 4.11 -7.27 -5.86
CA ALA A 379 3.82 -6.13 -5.01
C ALA A 379 3.65 -6.59 -3.55
N GLN A 380 2.77 -7.56 -3.31
CA GLN A 380 2.52 -8.09 -1.96
C GLN A 380 3.78 -8.64 -1.26
N ASN A 381 4.52 -9.53 -1.92
CA ASN A 381 5.71 -10.15 -1.34
C ASN A 381 6.80 -9.11 -1.06
N THR A 382 7.06 -8.23 -2.03
CA THR A 382 8.18 -7.29 -1.93
C THR A 382 7.87 -6.11 -1.02
N ILE A 383 6.63 -5.62 -1.01
CA ILE A 383 6.17 -4.59 -0.08
C ILE A 383 6.15 -5.15 1.34
N ALA A 384 5.65 -6.36 1.57
CA ALA A 384 5.67 -6.97 2.91
C ALA A 384 7.10 -7.15 3.45
N ASN A 385 8.07 -7.44 2.57
CA ASN A 385 9.48 -7.54 2.92
C ASN A 385 10.13 -6.16 3.19
N SER A 386 9.93 -5.21 2.28
CA SER A 386 10.64 -3.92 2.27
C SER A 386 10.00 -2.86 3.17
N TYR A 387 8.67 -2.92 3.34
CA TYR A 387 7.85 -1.96 4.08
C TYR A 387 6.94 -2.68 5.09
N PRO A 388 7.52 -3.28 6.15
CA PRO A 388 6.75 -4.06 7.10
C PRO A 388 5.70 -3.21 7.82
N GLY A 389 4.52 -3.82 8.05
CA GLY A 389 3.37 -3.15 8.68
C GLY A 389 2.28 -2.71 7.69
N ILE A 390 2.53 -2.78 6.38
CA ILE A 390 1.49 -2.56 5.38
C ILE A 390 0.44 -3.68 5.39
N TYR A 391 0.86 -4.95 5.48
CA TYR A 391 -0.04 -6.12 5.53
C TYR A 391 0.04 -6.90 6.84
N GLN A 392 -1.04 -7.62 7.16
CA GLN A 392 -1.06 -8.66 8.19
C GLN A 392 -1.35 -10.06 7.62
N GLY A 393 -1.80 -10.15 6.37
CA GLY A 393 -1.92 -11.41 5.63
C GLY A 393 -1.73 -11.17 4.12
N LEU A 394 -1.25 -12.19 3.41
CA LEU A 394 -1.07 -12.17 1.97
C LEU A 394 -1.81 -13.36 1.35
N LEU A 395 -2.57 -13.13 0.29
CA LEU A 395 -3.21 -14.15 -0.53
C LEU A 395 -2.63 -14.03 -1.94
N THR A 396 -1.48 -14.67 -2.16
CA THR A 396 -0.78 -14.61 -3.45
C THR A 396 -1.08 -15.84 -4.29
N THR A 397 -1.31 -15.61 -5.59
CA THR A 397 -1.45 -16.67 -6.61
C THR A 397 -0.51 -16.39 -7.77
N CYS A 398 -0.27 -17.39 -8.64
CA CYS A 398 0.64 -17.26 -9.78
C CYS A 398 1.99 -16.63 -9.36
N THR A 399 2.52 -17.09 -8.24
CA THR A 399 3.37 -16.28 -7.37
C THR A 399 4.77 -16.07 -7.92
N TYR A 400 5.21 -14.80 -7.94
CA TYR A 400 6.60 -14.39 -8.12
C TYR A 400 7.12 -13.71 -6.85
N PRO A 401 8.40 -13.92 -6.49
CA PRO A 401 8.96 -13.36 -5.27
C PRO A 401 9.23 -11.84 -5.36
N ASP A 402 9.66 -11.37 -6.53
CA ASP A 402 10.02 -9.99 -6.82
C ASP A 402 10.08 -9.74 -8.35
N VAL A 403 10.37 -8.52 -8.80
CA VAL A 403 10.49 -8.14 -10.24
C VAL A 403 11.80 -8.62 -10.87
N ILE A 404 12.91 -8.51 -10.13
CA ILE A 404 14.27 -8.60 -10.66
C ILE A 404 14.72 -10.04 -10.87
N SER A 405 14.41 -10.93 -9.92
CA SER A 405 14.75 -12.35 -9.98
C SER A 405 14.16 -13.04 -11.22
N PRO A 406 12.84 -12.97 -11.52
CA PRO A 406 12.30 -13.48 -12.78
C PRO A 406 12.77 -12.66 -13.99
N GLY A 407 12.95 -11.34 -13.85
CA GLY A 407 13.46 -10.47 -14.91
C GLY A 407 14.84 -10.90 -15.42
N ALA A 408 15.73 -11.39 -14.55
CA ALA A 408 17.03 -11.91 -14.94
C ALA A 408 16.91 -13.15 -15.84
N GLN A 409 16.04 -14.10 -15.48
CA GLN A 409 15.78 -15.27 -16.31
C GLN A 409 15.19 -14.89 -17.67
N PHE A 410 14.28 -13.91 -17.69
CA PHE A 410 13.68 -13.44 -18.94
C PHE A 410 14.67 -12.68 -19.83
N ALA A 411 15.64 -11.98 -19.24
CA ALA A 411 16.75 -11.38 -19.98
C ALA A 411 17.64 -12.44 -20.63
N ASP A 412 17.94 -13.52 -19.92
CA ASP A 412 18.69 -14.65 -20.46
C ASP A 412 17.94 -15.31 -21.62
N TYR A 413 16.62 -15.52 -21.49
CA TYR A 413 15.79 -15.98 -22.61
C TYR A 413 15.88 -15.05 -23.81
N HIS A 414 15.74 -13.74 -23.62
CA HIS A 414 15.82 -12.77 -24.69
C HIS A 414 17.14 -12.86 -25.48
N LEU A 415 18.25 -13.11 -24.78
CA LEU A 415 19.56 -13.28 -25.40
C LEU A 415 19.74 -14.66 -26.04
N MET A 416 19.34 -15.73 -25.36
CA MET A 416 19.48 -17.11 -25.84
C MET A 416 18.62 -17.38 -27.06
N ARG A 417 17.40 -16.84 -27.12
CA ARG A 417 16.50 -16.97 -28.27
C ARG A 417 17.15 -16.45 -29.55
N LYS A 418 17.93 -15.36 -29.48
CA LYS A 418 18.68 -14.84 -30.63
C LYS A 418 19.70 -15.84 -31.19
N TYR A 419 20.15 -16.82 -30.39
CA TYR A 419 21.03 -17.90 -30.84
C TYR A 419 20.25 -19.14 -31.25
N PHE A 420 19.31 -19.61 -30.41
CA PHE A 420 18.58 -20.86 -30.66
C PHE A 420 17.60 -20.77 -31.83
N GLU A 421 17.03 -19.59 -32.11
CA GLU A 421 16.09 -19.40 -33.21
C GLU A 421 16.76 -19.03 -34.55
N ASP A 422 18.09 -18.83 -34.55
CA ASP A 422 18.88 -18.49 -35.74
C ASP A 422 19.97 -19.55 -36.00
N PRO A 423 19.68 -20.57 -36.83
CA PRO A 423 20.64 -21.62 -37.17
C PRO A 423 21.96 -21.12 -37.77
N SER A 424 22.00 -19.91 -38.34
CA SER A 424 23.23 -19.33 -38.87
C SER A 424 24.26 -18.98 -37.79
N ARG A 425 23.81 -18.88 -36.53
CA ARG A 425 24.65 -18.59 -35.37
C ARG A 425 25.18 -19.85 -34.69
N TRP A 426 24.69 -21.03 -35.04
CA TRP A 426 25.13 -22.29 -34.46
C TRP A 426 26.55 -22.63 -34.91
N ALA A 427 27.34 -23.26 -34.02
CA ALA A 427 28.67 -23.73 -34.40
C ALA A 427 28.58 -24.82 -35.49
N PRO A 428 29.59 -24.94 -36.38
CA PRO A 428 29.58 -25.97 -37.43
C PRO A 428 29.35 -27.38 -36.86
N GLY A 429 28.38 -28.10 -37.44
CA GLY A 429 28.01 -29.45 -37.01
C GLY A 429 27.09 -29.52 -35.79
N VAL A 430 26.69 -28.38 -35.21
CA VAL A 430 25.71 -28.33 -34.12
C VAL A 430 24.30 -28.20 -34.68
N VAL A 431 23.38 -28.99 -34.14
CA VAL A 431 21.94 -28.90 -34.39
C VAL A 431 21.23 -28.93 -33.04
N TRP A 432 20.38 -27.94 -32.79
CA TRP A 432 19.56 -27.89 -31.58
C TRP A 432 18.14 -28.37 -31.87
N LEU A 433 17.73 -29.45 -31.21
CA LEU A 433 16.34 -29.88 -31.21
C LEU A 433 15.52 -29.04 -30.20
N PRO A 434 14.23 -28.79 -30.44
CA PRO A 434 13.37 -28.06 -29.49
C PRO A 434 13.42 -28.59 -28.05
N THR A 435 13.54 -29.91 -27.86
CA THR A 435 13.66 -30.53 -26.53
C THR A 435 15.03 -30.30 -25.87
N GLN A 436 16.10 -30.18 -26.66
CA GLN A 436 17.42 -29.82 -26.16
C GLN A 436 17.47 -28.34 -25.78
N ILE A 437 16.86 -27.46 -26.57
CA ILE A 437 16.69 -26.03 -26.24
C ILE A 437 15.94 -25.91 -24.91
N ALA A 438 14.79 -26.58 -24.80
CA ALA A 438 14.01 -26.60 -23.57
C ALA A 438 14.81 -27.12 -22.37
N SER A 439 15.66 -28.14 -22.58
CA SER A 439 16.54 -28.66 -21.52
C SER A 439 17.60 -27.65 -21.07
N VAL A 440 18.16 -26.84 -21.99
CA VAL A 440 19.08 -25.74 -21.64
C VAL A 440 18.35 -24.65 -20.85
N GLU A 441 17.13 -24.32 -21.25
CA GLU A 441 16.29 -23.35 -20.56
C GLU A 441 15.76 -23.84 -19.21
N GLY A 442 15.90 -25.13 -18.90
CA GLY A 442 15.40 -25.75 -17.68
C GLY A 442 13.89 -25.98 -17.67
N HIS A 443 13.27 -26.13 -18.85
CA HIS A 443 11.82 -26.27 -19.02
C HIS A 443 11.44 -27.45 -19.91
N ILE A 444 10.15 -27.80 -19.87
CA ILE A 444 9.59 -28.88 -20.71
C ILE A 444 9.41 -28.46 -22.18
N SER A 445 9.43 -27.17 -22.48
CA SER A 445 9.20 -26.63 -23.82
C SER A 445 9.85 -25.27 -24.01
N MET A 446 10.44 -25.05 -25.19
CA MET A 446 10.97 -23.76 -25.63
C MET A 446 9.88 -22.68 -25.81
N ILE A 447 8.60 -23.09 -25.82
CA ILE A 447 7.48 -22.12 -25.84
C ILE A 447 7.49 -21.25 -24.59
N ASN A 448 8.04 -21.73 -23.47
CA ASN A 448 8.13 -20.93 -22.25
C ASN A 448 8.99 -19.67 -22.44
N SER A 449 10.19 -19.80 -23.04
CA SER A 449 11.07 -18.66 -23.28
C SER A 449 10.48 -17.67 -24.28
N ILE A 450 9.81 -18.18 -25.33
CA ILE A 450 9.09 -17.36 -26.30
C ILE A 450 7.97 -16.56 -25.62
N ALA A 451 7.12 -17.22 -24.83
CA ALA A 451 6.02 -16.55 -24.14
C ALA A 451 6.52 -15.52 -23.12
N ALA A 452 7.54 -15.87 -22.32
CA ALA A 452 8.12 -14.96 -21.33
C ALA A 452 8.74 -13.71 -21.98
N ASP A 453 9.45 -13.87 -23.10
CA ASP A 453 10.11 -12.76 -23.75
C ASP A 453 9.13 -11.89 -24.56
N GLU A 454 8.27 -12.48 -25.39
CA GLU A 454 7.31 -11.73 -26.22
C GLU A 454 6.19 -11.07 -25.41
N LEU A 455 5.67 -11.72 -24.37
CA LEU A 455 4.49 -11.23 -23.64
C LEU A 455 4.86 -10.37 -22.42
N LEU A 456 6.08 -10.50 -21.88
CA LEU A 456 6.48 -9.82 -20.63
C LEU A 456 7.73 -8.97 -20.83
N PHE A 457 8.87 -9.59 -21.13
CA PHE A 457 10.18 -8.93 -21.05
C PHE A 457 10.35 -7.75 -22.00
N LYS A 458 10.07 -7.94 -23.29
CA LYS A 458 10.24 -6.90 -24.31
C LYS A 458 9.41 -5.66 -23.99
N SER A 459 8.18 -5.86 -23.51
CA SER A 459 7.29 -4.77 -23.14
C SER A 459 7.84 -3.99 -21.95
N ALA A 460 8.22 -4.71 -20.89
CA ALA A 460 8.64 -4.15 -19.62
C ALA A 460 9.99 -3.41 -19.68
N LEU A 461 10.95 -3.88 -20.48
CA LEU A 461 12.32 -3.34 -20.45
C LEU A 461 12.71 -2.46 -21.65
N ASN A 462 11.91 -2.40 -22.72
CA ASN A 462 12.23 -1.52 -23.84
C ASN A 462 11.83 -0.06 -23.52
N PRO A 463 12.79 0.87 -23.38
CA PRO A 463 12.49 2.26 -23.03
C PRO A 463 11.76 3.04 -24.14
N GLU A 464 11.72 2.52 -25.38
CA GLU A 464 11.00 3.13 -26.51
C GLU A 464 9.52 2.73 -26.58
N ASN A 465 9.10 1.74 -25.78
CA ASN A 465 7.68 1.39 -25.73
C ASN A 465 6.87 2.57 -25.18
N ASP A 466 5.65 2.70 -25.68
CA ASP A 466 4.68 3.63 -25.14
C ASP A 466 4.15 3.14 -23.79
N CYS A 467 3.75 4.11 -22.99
CA CYS A 467 2.95 3.89 -21.80
C CYS A 467 1.86 4.94 -21.70
N SER A 468 0.83 4.63 -20.91
CA SER A 468 -0.24 5.56 -20.54
C SER A 468 0.35 6.89 -20.06
N GLY A 469 -0.10 8.00 -20.65
CA GLY A 469 0.37 9.35 -20.31
C GLY A 469 1.67 9.78 -21.01
N SER A 470 2.32 8.89 -21.77
CA SER A 470 3.43 9.29 -22.65
C SER A 470 2.89 9.91 -23.95
N VAL A 471 3.61 10.91 -24.48
CA VAL A 471 3.30 11.56 -25.76
C VAL A 471 4.20 11.00 -26.84
N ASP A 472 3.68 10.79 -28.05
CA ASP A 472 4.47 10.33 -29.18
C ASP A 472 5.71 11.18 -29.43
N THR A 473 6.78 10.51 -29.85
CA THR A 473 8.11 11.11 -30.02
C THR A 473 8.06 12.31 -30.96
N VAL A 474 8.45 13.47 -30.44
CA VAL A 474 8.76 14.66 -31.23
C VAL A 474 10.28 14.87 -31.16
N PRO A 475 11.01 14.86 -32.30
CA PRO A 475 12.46 14.97 -32.30
C PRO A 475 12.97 16.19 -31.52
N GLY A 476 13.84 15.94 -30.54
CA GLY A 476 14.42 16.97 -29.67
C GLY A 476 13.55 17.48 -28.52
N ASP A 477 12.29 17.06 -28.40
CA ASP A 477 11.42 17.43 -27.28
C ASP A 477 11.48 16.38 -26.17
N THR A 478 12.22 16.67 -25.11
CA THR A 478 12.43 15.77 -23.97
C THR A 478 11.17 15.51 -23.13
N THR A 479 10.08 16.24 -23.37
CA THR A 479 8.78 15.97 -22.73
C THR A 479 7.99 14.87 -23.44
N THR A 480 8.40 14.49 -24.65
CA THR A 480 7.81 13.39 -25.42
C THR A 480 8.61 12.10 -25.27
N ARG A 481 8.06 10.99 -25.76
CA ARG A 481 8.63 9.64 -25.62
C ARG A 481 10.06 9.54 -26.13
N TYR A 482 10.84 8.75 -25.40
CA TYR A 482 12.22 8.42 -25.72
C TYR A 482 12.30 7.70 -27.07
N ASN A 483 13.30 8.09 -27.87
CA ASN A 483 13.70 7.38 -29.07
C ASN A 483 15.22 7.48 -29.19
N THR A 484 15.90 6.35 -29.38
CA THR A 484 17.36 6.30 -29.32
C THR A 484 18.02 7.21 -30.36
N GLU A 485 17.41 7.42 -31.52
CA GLU A 485 18.00 8.21 -32.61
C GLU A 485 17.57 9.68 -32.59
N THR A 486 16.27 9.94 -32.37
CA THR A 486 15.66 11.26 -32.59
C THR A 486 15.31 12.00 -31.30
N ASN A 487 15.19 11.31 -30.17
CA ASN A 487 14.88 11.91 -28.87
C ASN A 487 15.50 11.13 -27.69
N PRO A 488 16.84 11.08 -27.58
CA PRO A 488 17.51 10.29 -26.54
C PRO A 488 17.30 10.84 -25.11
N GLY A 489 16.80 12.07 -24.97
CA GLY A 489 16.44 12.68 -23.68
C GLY A 489 14.95 12.56 -23.32
N GLY A 490 14.16 11.84 -24.12
CA GLY A 490 12.71 11.72 -23.93
C GLY A 490 12.29 10.88 -22.73
N VAL A 491 10.98 10.83 -22.52
CA VAL A 491 10.31 10.06 -21.46
C VAL A 491 10.43 8.56 -21.74
N ARG A 492 10.96 7.81 -20.78
CA ARG A 492 11.17 6.36 -20.90
C ARG A 492 10.12 5.61 -20.07
N CYS A 493 9.54 4.57 -20.66
CA CYS A 493 8.48 3.77 -20.05
C CYS A 493 8.96 2.40 -19.56
N SER A 494 10.27 2.16 -19.48
CA SER A 494 10.78 0.88 -18.97
C SER A 494 10.64 0.80 -17.44
N VAL A 495 10.51 -0.43 -16.94
CA VAL A 495 10.43 -0.73 -15.50
C VAL A 495 11.66 -0.21 -14.74
N LEU A 496 12.85 -0.28 -15.35
CA LEU A 496 14.08 0.22 -14.71
C LEU A 496 14.08 1.75 -14.59
N ASP A 497 13.47 2.47 -15.54
CA ASP A 497 13.42 3.93 -15.53
C ASP A 497 12.48 4.46 -14.43
N ILE A 498 11.35 3.79 -14.17
CA ILE A 498 10.46 4.16 -13.06
C ILE A 498 11.00 3.76 -11.69
N MET A 499 11.94 2.81 -11.64
CA MET A 499 12.62 2.37 -10.40
C MET A 499 13.92 3.12 -10.12
N LYS A 500 14.30 4.13 -10.92
CA LYS A 500 15.62 4.78 -10.81
C LYS A 500 15.94 5.38 -9.44
N ASN A 501 14.93 5.80 -8.66
CA ASN A 501 15.13 6.25 -7.27
C ASN A 501 15.64 5.12 -6.34
N LEU A 502 15.33 3.86 -6.67
CA LEU A 502 15.69 2.70 -5.86
C LEU A 502 17.00 2.06 -6.32
N ILE A 503 17.19 1.93 -7.64
CA ILE A 503 18.35 1.24 -8.21
C ILE A 503 19.52 2.19 -8.53
N GLY A 504 19.25 3.50 -8.62
CA GLY A 504 20.21 4.52 -9.04
C GLY A 504 20.43 4.56 -10.54
N VAL A 505 21.10 5.62 -11.00
CA VAL A 505 21.52 5.77 -12.39
C VAL A 505 23.01 5.47 -12.51
N ARG A 506 23.42 4.79 -13.59
CA ARG A 506 24.84 4.64 -13.89
C ARG A 506 25.41 6.02 -14.24
N PRO A 507 26.50 6.47 -13.58
CA PRO A 507 27.18 7.68 -14.00
C PRO A 507 27.63 7.55 -15.46
N PRO A 508 27.63 8.67 -16.22
CA PRO A 508 28.05 8.68 -17.62
C PRO A 508 29.51 8.23 -17.82
#